data_AF-A0A962GNJ6-F1
#
_entry.id   AF-A0A962GNJ6-F1
#
_cell.length_a   1.000
_cell.length_b   1.000
_cell.length_c   1.000
_cell.angle_alpha   90.00
_cell.angle_beta   90.00
_cell.angle_gamma   90.00
#
_symmetry.space_group_name_H-M   'P 1'
#
loop_
_entity.id
_entity.type
_entity.pdbx_description
1 polymer ?
#
loop_
_entity_poly.entity_id
_entity_poly.type
_entity_poly.pdbx_seq_one_letter_code
_entity_poly.pdbx_strand_id
1 'polypeptide(L)'
;MLIALIMLLLAVGLIVFSTTRWQLHPFLALLAAALLFGLGSGMPLPLLVSALKEGFGGTIGNVGIIIIAGTAIGVFLERSGGAYAIAEAVLRRIGRQRVPASMSVIGYLTSIPVFADSGFVILQSLNRALTRRAGLSLATTSVALCFGLMVAHTLIPPTPGPIVTAEALSADLGLVMAIAVPVSLLVLAFSWLWATRIASRIAI
;
A
#
# COMPACT_ATOMS: atom_id res chain seq x y z
N MET A 1 24.87 22.79 3.92
CA MET A 1 23.87 21.92 4.57
C MET A 1 22.47 22.55 4.57
N LEU A 2 22.29 23.78 5.06
CA LEU A 2 20.97 24.45 5.10
C LEU A 2 20.33 24.65 3.70
N ILE A 3 21.11 25.09 2.71
CA ILE A 3 20.62 25.31 1.33
C ILE A 3 20.11 24.01 0.70
N ALA A 4 20.83 22.90 0.89
CA ALA A 4 20.42 21.59 0.38
C ALA A 4 19.11 21.11 1.05
N LEU A 5 18.94 21.34 2.34
CA LEU A 5 17.71 21.01 3.05
C LEU A 5 16.52 21.85 2.54
N ILE A 6 16.74 23.14 2.29
CA ILE A 6 15.70 24.02 1.72
C ILE A 6 15.31 23.55 0.32
N MET A 7 16.28 23.21 -0.53
CA MET A 7 16.00 22.70 -1.87
C MET A 7 15.28 21.35 -1.84
N LEU A 8 15.62 20.48 -0.88
CA LEU A 8 14.94 19.20 -0.68
C LEU A 8 13.47 19.42 -0.29
N LEU A 9 13.21 20.30 0.69
CA LEU A 9 11.86 20.65 1.10
C LEU A 9 11.05 21.27 -0.04
N LEU A 10 11.68 22.12 -0.85
CA LEU A 10 11.09 22.68 -2.08
C LEU A 10 10.75 21.59 -3.10
N ALA A 11 11.65 20.63 -3.32
CA ALA A 11 11.40 19.51 -4.24
C ALA A 11 10.23 18.63 -3.75
N VAL A 12 10.18 18.28 -2.46
CA VAL A 12 9.07 17.54 -1.86
C VAL A 12 7.76 18.34 -1.99
N GLY A 13 7.78 19.63 -1.66
CA GLY A 13 6.64 20.52 -1.81
C GLY A 13 6.15 20.61 -3.26
N LEU A 14 7.09 20.68 -4.21
CA LEU A 14 6.78 20.69 -5.64
C LEU A 14 6.12 19.37 -6.08
N ILE A 15 6.61 18.22 -5.61
CA ILE A 15 6.01 16.91 -5.93
C ILE A 15 4.58 16.85 -5.41
N VAL A 16 4.36 17.19 -4.14
CA VAL A 16 3.03 17.18 -3.51
C VAL A 16 2.08 18.16 -4.19
N PHE A 17 2.54 19.38 -4.49
CA PHE A 17 1.74 20.38 -5.18
C PHE A 17 1.39 19.97 -6.61
N SER A 18 2.38 19.45 -7.37
CA SER A 18 2.20 19.03 -8.75
C SER A 18 1.21 17.86 -8.87
N THR A 19 1.31 16.89 -7.96
CA THR A 19 0.41 15.73 -7.95
C THR A 19 -1.00 16.11 -7.48
N THR A 20 -1.13 16.98 -6.47
CA THR A 20 -2.44 17.33 -5.91
C THR A 20 -3.18 18.38 -6.73
N ARG A 21 -2.50 19.48 -7.11
CA ARG A 21 -3.12 20.65 -7.73
C ARG A 21 -3.13 20.61 -9.25
N TRP A 22 -2.04 20.12 -9.85
CA TRP A 22 -1.91 19.98 -11.30
C TRP A 22 -2.28 18.59 -11.81
N GLN A 23 -2.54 17.63 -10.91
CA GLN A 23 -2.94 16.27 -11.25
C GLN A 23 -1.92 15.60 -12.19
N LEU A 24 -0.64 15.97 -12.07
CA LEU A 24 0.42 15.33 -12.85
C LEU A 24 0.63 13.91 -12.38
N HIS A 25 0.88 13.00 -13.33
CA HIS A 25 1.21 11.62 -13.01
C HIS A 25 2.44 11.58 -12.07
N PRO A 26 2.45 10.79 -10.97
CA PRO A 26 3.51 10.82 -9.97
C PRO A 26 4.92 10.64 -10.56
N PHE A 27 5.06 9.76 -11.55
CA PHE A 27 6.32 9.59 -12.29
C PHE A 27 6.83 10.89 -12.93
N LEU A 28 5.96 11.64 -13.63
CA LEU A 28 6.33 12.89 -14.28
C LEU A 28 6.64 13.97 -13.25
N ALA A 29 5.88 14.03 -12.16
CA ALA A 29 6.14 14.97 -11.06
C ALA A 29 7.50 14.71 -10.40
N LEU A 30 7.84 13.45 -10.13
CA LEU A 30 9.14 13.05 -9.58
C LEU A 30 10.30 13.40 -10.52
N LEU A 31 10.16 13.07 -11.82
CA LEU A 31 11.19 13.38 -12.81
C LEU A 31 11.43 14.88 -12.95
N ALA A 32 10.35 15.67 -13.05
CA ALA A 32 10.43 17.13 -13.14
C ALA A 32 11.06 17.73 -11.87
N ALA A 33 10.66 17.27 -10.69
CA ALA A 33 11.23 17.75 -9.44
C ALA A 33 12.72 17.41 -9.31
N ALA A 34 13.14 16.21 -9.72
CA ALA A 34 14.54 15.82 -9.71
C ALA A 34 15.39 16.64 -10.70
N LEU A 35 14.86 16.93 -11.89
CA LEU A 35 15.50 17.82 -12.87
C LEU A 35 15.66 19.24 -12.32
N LEU A 36 14.59 19.81 -11.76
CA LEU A 36 14.61 21.17 -11.21
C LEU A 36 15.54 21.27 -9.99
N PHE A 37 15.57 20.25 -9.13
CA PHE A 37 16.50 20.17 -8.01
C PHE A 37 17.95 20.08 -8.48
N GLY A 38 18.24 19.26 -9.48
CA GLY A 38 19.57 19.12 -10.06
C GLY A 38 20.07 20.41 -10.71
N LEU A 39 19.22 21.07 -11.49
CA LEU A 39 19.54 22.38 -12.08
C LEU A 39 19.71 23.46 -11.01
N GLY A 40 18.82 23.49 -10.01
CA GLY A 40 18.88 24.45 -8.90
C GLY A 40 20.12 24.28 -8.02
N SER A 41 20.64 23.06 -7.89
CA SER A 41 21.86 22.77 -7.14
C SER A 41 23.15 23.09 -7.91
N GLY A 42 23.05 23.53 -9.17
CA GLY A 42 24.20 23.89 -10.01
C GLY A 42 24.88 22.69 -10.69
N MET A 43 24.20 21.55 -10.78
CA MET A 43 24.75 20.34 -11.38
C MET A 43 24.91 20.50 -12.90
N PRO A 44 26.08 20.16 -13.49
CA PRO A 44 26.24 20.17 -14.94
C PRO A 44 25.22 19.25 -15.62
N LEU A 45 24.62 19.71 -16.72
CA LEU A 45 23.53 18.98 -17.40
C LEU A 45 23.88 17.52 -17.77
N PRO A 46 25.09 17.20 -18.28
CA PRO A 46 25.47 15.82 -18.55
C PRO A 46 25.50 14.95 -17.29
N LEU A 47 26.01 15.51 -16.18
CA LEU A 47 26.10 14.82 -14.89
C LEU A 47 24.70 14.58 -14.31
N LEU A 48 23.79 15.55 -14.43
CA LEU A 48 22.39 15.44 -14.01
C LEU A 48 21.67 14.31 -14.73
N VAL A 49 21.80 14.24 -16.06
CA VAL A 49 21.17 13.17 -16.85
C VAL A 49 21.73 11.80 -16.47
N SER A 50 23.05 11.68 -16.28
CA SER A 50 23.66 10.43 -15.82
C SER A 50 23.16 10.03 -14.43
N ALA A 51 23.12 10.97 -13.47
CA ALA A 51 22.64 10.71 -12.11
C ALA A 51 21.17 10.27 -12.08
N LEU A 52 20.31 10.88 -12.90
CA LEU A 52 18.91 10.46 -13.03
C LEU A 52 18.78 9.05 -13.60
N LYS A 53 19.57 8.73 -14.64
CA LYS A 53 19.58 7.39 -15.27
C LYS A 53 20.10 6.32 -14.31
N GLU A 54 21.19 6.60 -13.61
CA GLU A 54 21.81 5.68 -12.65
C GLU A 54 20.90 5.47 -11.44
N GLY A 55 20.33 6.53 -10.87
CA GLY A 55 19.40 6.42 -9.74
C GLY A 55 18.15 5.61 -10.11
N PHE A 56 17.48 5.97 -11.21
CA PHE A 56 16.30 5.24 -11.66
C PHE A 56 16.62 3.78 -12.07
N GLY A 57 17.71 3.58 -12.81
CA GLY A 57 18.16 2.29 -13.28
C GLY A 57 18.57 1.35 -12.15
N GLY A 58 19.25 1.88 -11.12
CA GLY A 58 19.62 1.14 -9.91
C GLY A 58 18.38 0.63 -9.16
N THR A 59 17.42 1.51 -8.87
CA THR A 59 16.18 1.12 -8.18
C THR A 59 15.39 0.08 -8.99
N ILE A 60 15.25 0.25 -10.31
CA ILE A 60 14.58 -0.75 -11.16
C ILE A 60 15.37 -2.06 -11.23
N GLY A 61 16.69 -2.01 -11.31
CA GLY A 61 17.54 -3.20 -11.34
C GLY A 61 17.41 -4.03 -10.06
N ASN A 62 17.37 -3.37 -8.91
CA ASN A 62 17.30 -4.01 -7.59
C ASN A 62 15.92 -4.59 -7.28
N VAL A 63 14.85 -3.87 -7.63
CA VAL A 63 13.50 -4.16 -7.12
C VAL A 63 12.46 -4.43 -8.23
N GLY A 64 12.75 -4.06 -9.48
CA GLY A 64 11.79 -4.07 -10.58
C GLY A 64 11.19 -5.46 -10.86
N ILE A 65 12.01 -6.52 -10.86
CA ILE A 65 11.52 -7.89 -11.07
C ILE A 65 10.53 -8.31 -9.98
N ILE A 66 10.83 -7.96 -8.72
CA ILE A 66 9.98 -8.30 -7.57
C ILE A 66 8.62 -7.60 -7.71
N ILE A 67 8.62 -6.31 -8.07
CA ILE A 67 7.38 -5.55 -8.29
C ILE A 67 6.57 -6.13 -9.45
N ILE A 68 7.21 -6.43 -10.59
CA ILE A 68 6.53 -6.98 -11.77
C ILE A 68 5.91 -8.35 -11.45
N ALA A 69 6.68 -9.23 -10.82
CA ALA A 69 6.21 -10.55 -10.42
C ALA A 69 5.05 -10.46 -9.42
N GLY A 70 5.17 -9.62 -8.39
CA GLY A 70 4.12 -9.38 -7.40
C GLY A 70 2.84 -8.85 -8.04
N THR A 71 2.96 -7.87 -8.93
CA THR A 71 1.83 -7.30 -9.68
C THR A 71 1.17 -8.34 -10.57
N ALA A 72 1.95 -9.15 -11.28
CA ALA A 72 1.42 -10.22 -12.14
C ALA A 72 0.61 -11.24 -11.32
N ILE A 73 1.17 -11.72 -10.21
CA ILE A 73 0.47 -12.63 -9.28
C ILE A 73 -0.82 -11.98 -8.77
N GLY A 74 -0.76 -10.72 -8.34
CA GLY A 74 -1.92 -9.97 -7.87
C GLY A 74 -3.04 -9.89 -8.90
N VAL A 75 -2.70 -9.56 -10.15
CA VAL A 75 -3.66 -9.49 -11.26
C VAL A 75 -4.27 -10.85 -11.55
N PHE A 76 -3.47 -11.92 -11.58
CA PHE A 76 -4.01 -13.28 -11.77
C PHE A 76 -4.95 -13.67 -10.64
N LEU A 77 -4.62 -13.33 -9.39
CA LEU A 77 -5.45 -13.65 -8.23
C LEU A 77 -6.77 -12.87 -8.23
N GLU A 78 -6.73 -11.62 -8.69
CA GLU A 78 -7.91 -10.76 -8.92
C GLU A 78 -8.80 -11.36 -10.02
N ARG A 79 -8.23 -11.68 -11.19
CA ARG A 79 -8.98 -12.14 -12.36
C ARG A 79 -9.50 -13.57 -12.27
N SER A 80 -8.80 -14.43 -11.53
CA SER A 80 -9.20 -15.84 -11.32
C SER A 80 -10.28 -16.02 -10.24
N GLY A 81 -10.59 -14.99 -9.46
CA GLY A 81 -11.42 -15.13 -8.27
C GLY A 81 -10.68 -15.71 -7.06
N GLY A 82 -9.36 -15.85 -7.12
CA GLY A 82 -8.53 -16.32 -6.00
C GLY A 82 -8.70 -15.46 -4.73
N ALA A 83 -8.90 -14.15 -4.88
CA ALA A 83 -9.22 -13.27 -3.74
C ALA A 83 -10.51 -13.69 -3.02
N TYR A 84 -11.54 -14.11 -3.76
CA TYR A 84 -12.78 -14.64 -3.17
C TYR A 84 -12.57 -16.01 -2.53
N ALA A 85 -11.75 -16.88 -3.11
CA ALA A 85 -11.42 -18.17 -2.54
C ALA A 85 -10.71 -18.03 -1.17
N ILE A 86 -9.78 -17.07 -1.06
CA ILE A 86 -9.15 -16.71 0.23
C ILE A 86 -10.21 -16.22 1.21
N ALA A 87 -11.10 -15.33 0.76
CA ALA A 87 -12.15 -14.79 1.60
C ALA A 87 -13.07 -15.91 2.16
N GLU A 88 -13.45 -16.86 1.31
CA GLU A 88 -14.27 -18.01 1.71
C GLU A 88 -13.53 -18.94 2.69
N ALA A 89 -12.24 -19.21 2.46
CA ALA A 89 -11.42 -20.00 3.37
C ALA A 89 -11.34 -19.39 4.77
N VAL A 90 -11.17 -18.06 4.86
CA VAL A 90 -11.18 -17.34 6.14
C VAL A 90 -12.56 -17.41 6.80
N LEU A 91 -13.64 -17.24 6.04
CA LEU A 91 -15.00 -17.32 6.57
C LEU A 91 -15.33 -18.72 7.11
N ARG A 92 -14.78 -19.79 6.51
CA ARG A 92 -14.92 -21.17 7.02
C ARG A 92 -14.19 -21.38 8.35
N ARG A 93 -13.05 -20.70 8.58
CA ARG A 93 -12.27 -20.83 9.82
C ARG A 93 -12.74 -19.92 10.95
N ILE A 94 -12.99 -18.64 10.67
CA ILE A 94 -13.39 -17.65 11.69
C ILE A 94 -14.90 -17.68 11.94
N GLY A 95 -15.67 -17.99 10.91
CA GLY A 95 -17.12 -18.05 10.95
C GLY A 95 -17.81 -16.75 10.53
N ARG A 96 -18.97 -16.90 9.89
CA ARG A 96 -19.78 -15.79 9.36
C ARG A 96 -20.46 -14.93 10.44
N GLN A 97 -20.43 -15.36 11.70
CA GLN A 97 -21.01 -14.62 12.83
C GLN A 97 -20.11 -13.46 13.30
N ARG A 98 -18.79 -13.54 13.07
CA ARG A 98 -17.81 -12.52 13.49
C ARG A 98 -17.40 -11.62 12.33
N VAL A 99 -18.39 -11.02 11.64
CA VAL A 99 -18.17 -10.31 10.36
C VAL A 99 -17.03 -9.28 10.40
N PRO A 100 -16.92 -8.36 11.39
CA PRO A 100 -15.82 -7.39 11.39
C PRO A 100 -14.44 -8.06 11.50
N ALA A 101 -14.30 -9.09 12.33
CA ALA A 101 -13.04 -9.81 12.47
C ALA A 101 -12.69 -10.58 11.18
N SER A 102 -13.69 -11.25 10.59
CA SER A 102 -13.50 -11.92 9.30
C SER A 102 -13.08 -10.92 8.22
N MET A 103 -13.73 -9.76 8.12
CA MET A 103 -13.40 -8.76 7.10
C MET A 103 -11.98 -8.21 7.27
N SER A 104 -11.53 -7.94 8.50
CA SER A 104 -10.14 -7.51 8.75
C SER A 104 -9.12 -8.56 8.33
N VAL A 105 -9.33 -9.84 8.66
CA VAL A 105 -8.39 -10.91 8.29
C VAL A 105 -8.43 -11.19 6.79
N ILE A 106 -9.61 -11.15 6.17
CA ILE A 106 -9.74 -11.28 4.72
C ILE A 106 -8.98 -10.15 4.02
N GLY A 107 -9.19 -8.90 4.43
CA GLY A 107 -8.47 -7.75 3.88
C GLY A 107 -6.96 -7.91 4.03
N TYR A 108 -6.49 -8.29 5.22
CA TYR A 108 -5.07 -8.48 5.49
C TYR A 108 -4.44 -9.55 4.58
N LEU A 109 -5.04 -10.74 4.48
CA LEU A 109 -4.47 -11.83 3.68
C LEU A 109 -4.57 -11.57 2.17
N THR A 110 -5.67 -10.98 1.72
CA THR A 110 -5.86 -10.68 0.29
C THR A 110 -4.99 -9.52 -0.18
N SER A 111 -4.67 -8.56 0.69
CA SER A 111 -3.86 -7.40 0.29
C SER A 111 -2.36 -7.68 0.17
N ILE A 112 -1.86 -8.82 0.64
CA ILE A 112 -0.47 -9.20 0.44
C ILE A 112 -0.19 -9.40 -1.07
N PRO A 113 -1.01 -10.18 -1.80
CA PRO A 113 -0.87 -10.29 -3.25
C PRO A 113 -1.68 -9.26 -4.05
N VAL A 114 -2.84 -8.78 -3.57
CA VAL A 114 -3.72 -7.87 -4.30
C VAL A 114 -3.56 -6.44 -3.78
N PHE A 115 -3.57 -5.43 -4.64
CA PHE A 115 -3.50 -4.03 -4.18
C PHE A 115 -4.72 -3.67 -3.32
N ALA A 116 -4.55 -2.79 -2.33
CA ALA A 116 -5.59 -2.45 -1.35
C ALA A 116 -6.83 -1.86 -2.03
N ASP A 117 -6.65 -1.00 -3.03
CA ASP A 117 -7.74 -0.35 -3.76
C ASP A 117 -8.59 -1.38 -4.53
N SER A 118 -7.95 -2.21 -5.36
CA SER A 118 -8.61 -3.29 -6.09
C SER A 118 -9.25 -4.30 -5.14
N GLY A 119 -8.51 -4.72 -4.11
CA GLY A 119 -8.98 -5.66 -3.09
C GLY A 119 -10.23 -5.16 -2.38
N PHE A 120 -10.27 -3.88 -2.02
CA PHE A 120 -11.46 -3.26 -1.43
C PHE A 120 -12.64 -3.32 -2.39
N VAL A 121 -12.48 -2.84 -3.62
CA VAL A 121 -13.57 -2.81 -4.62
C VAL A 121 -14.14 -4.20 -4.88
N ILE A 122 -13.27 -5.20 -5.05
CA ILE A 122 -13.67 -6.58 -5.34
C ILE A 122 -14.40 -7.20 -4.16
N LEU A 123 -13.89 -7.03 -2.94
CA LEU A 123 -14.44 -7.65 -1.73
C LEU A 123 -15.61 -6.87 -1.14
N GLN A 124 -15.86 -5.63 -1.58
CA GLN A 124 -16.91 -4.78 -1.02
C GLN A 124 -18.31 -5.36 -1.24
N SER A 125 -18.54 -6.09 -2.34
CA SER A 125 -19.80 -6.79 -2.59
C SER A 125 -20.04 -7.90 -1.55
N LEU A 126 -19.01 -8.71 -1.26
CA LEU A 126 -19.03 -9.73 -0.21
C LEU A 126 -19.25 -9.11 1.17
N ASN A 127 -18.53 -8.03 1.47
CA ASN A 127 -18.65 -7.29 2.72
C ASN A 127 -20.10 -6.81 2.94
N ARG A 128 -20.70 -6.15 1.94
CA ARG A 128 -22.10 -5.71 1.99
C ARG A 128 -23.07 -6.86 2.23
N ALA A 129 -22.89 -7.99 1.54
CA ALA A 129 -23.76 -9.16 1.69
C ALA A 129 -23.72 -9.76 3.10
N LEU A 130 -22.52 -9.91 3.67
CA LEU A 130 -22.34 -10.44 5.04
C LEU A 130 -22.84 -9.46 6.10
N THR A 131 -22.56 -8.17 5.91
CA THR A 131 -22.99 -7.11 6.82
C THR A 131 -24.50 -7.04 6.93
N ARG A 132 -25.20 -7.06 5.79
CA ARG A 132 -26.67 -7.05 5.75
C ARG A 132 -27.28 -8.27 6.44
N ARG A 133 -26.70 -9.46 6.25
CA ARG A 133 -27.16 -10.70 6.91
C ARG A 133 -26.92 -10.68 8.41
N ALA A 134 -25.84 -10.03 8.86
CA ALA A 134 -25.50 -9.93 10.28
C ALA A 134 -26.21 -8.76 11.00
N GLY A 135 -26.93 -7.89 10.27
CA GLY A 135 -27.59 -6.72 10.86
C GLY A 135 -26.62 -5.68 11.44
N LEU A 136 -25.40 -5.59 10.89
CA LEU A 136 -24.36 -4.67 11.36
C LEU A 136 -24.30 -3.40 10.50
N SER A 137 -23.70 -2.33 11.03
CA SER A 137 -23.39 -1.11 10.25
C SER A 137 -22.35 -1.42 9.17
N LEU A 138 -22.61 -0.91 7.94
CA LEU A 138 -21.68 -1.03 6.82
C LEU A 138 -20.38 -0.27 7.07
N ALA A 139 -20.42 0.80 7.85
CA ALA A 139 -19.23 1.55 8.25
C ALA A 139 -18.26 0.64 9.02
N THR A 140 -18.75 -0.08 10.04
CA THR A 140 -17.94 -0.98 10.88
C THR A 140 -17.17 -2.01 10.04
N THR A 141 -17.87 -2.69 9.14
CA THR A 141 -17.31 -3.81 8.39
C THR A 141 -16.48 -3.35 7.21
N SER A 142 -16.84 -2.23 6.56
CA SER A 142 -16.03 -1.62 5.50
C SER A 142 -14.73 -1.04 6.05
N VAL A 143 -14.76 -0.39 7.22
CA VAL A 143 -13.54 0.06 7.92
C VAL A 143 -12.68 -1.14 8.32
N ALA A 144 -13.29 -2.19 8.86
CA ALA A 144 -12.57 -3.40 9.23
C ALA A 144 -11.85 -4.02 8.03
N LEU A 145 -12.52 -4.11 6.87
CA LEU A 145 -11.93 -4.57 5.60
C LEU A 145 -10.80 -3.63 5.14
N CYS A 146 -11.07 -2.33 5.08
CA CYS A 146 -10.14 -1.31 4.62
C CYS A 146 -8.85 -1.32 5.43
N PHE A 147 -8.94 -1.32 6.76
CA PHE A 147 -7.74 -1.41 7.59
C PHE A 147 -7.02 -2.73 7.45
N GLY A 148 -7.74 -3.85 7.33
CA GLY A 148 -7.12 -5.14 7.02
C GLY A 148 -6.23 -5.03 5.78
N LEU A 149 -6.78 -4.51 4.69
CA LEU A 149 -6.06 -4.31 3.44
C LEU A 149 -4.86 -3.37 3.63
N MET A 150 -5.09 -2.18 4.20
CA MET A 150 -4.05 -1.16 4.36
C MET A 150 -2.87 -1.63 5.21
N VAL A 151 -3.13 -2.34 6.31
CA VAL A 151 -2.07 -2.82 7.21
C VAL A 151 -1.09 -3.72 6.48
N ALA A 152 -1.58 -4.70 5.71
CA ALA A 152 -0.71 -5.56 4.92
C ALA A 152 -0.04 -4.78 3.79
N HIS A 153 -0.80 -3.95 3.06
CA HIS A 153 -0.31 -3.18 1.93
C HIS A 153 0.85 -2.25 2.27
N THR A 154 0.84 -1.62 3.45
CA THR A 154 1.85 -0.62 3.83
C THR A 154 3.04 -1.20 4.57
N LEU A 155 2.93 -2.41 5.12
CA LEU A 155 3.98 -2.96 5.99
C LEU A 155 4.69 -4.17 5.38
N ILE A 156 4.02 -4.96 4.52
CA ILE A 156 4.52 -6.25 4.10
C ILE A 156 4.94 -6.18 2.62
N PRO A 157 6.23 -6.42 2.28
CA PRO A 157 6.65 -6.71 0.91
C PRO A 157 5.81 -7.86 0.30
N PRO A 158 5.35 -7.78 -0.96
CA PRO A 158 6.06 -7.19 -2.09
C PRO A 158 5.48 -5.86 -2.62
N THR A 159 4.73 -5.11 -1.81
CA THR A 159 4.20 -3.82 -2.29
C THR A 159 5.34 -2.81 -2.56
N PRO A 160 5.20 -1.93 -3.57
CA PRO A 160 6.31 -1.06 -3.99
C PRO A 160 6.87 -0.19 -2.86
N GLY A 161 6.02 0.36 -1.99
CA GLY A 161 6.46 1.24 -0.89
C GLY A 161 7.44 0.57 0.09
N PRO A 162 7.04 -0.55 0.73
CA PRO A 162 7.93 -1.35 1.59
C PRO A 162 9.19 -1.83 0.90
N ILE A 163 9.13 -2.30 -0.36
CA ILE A 163 10.36 -2.79 -1.02
C ILE A 163 11.31 -1.62 -1.33
N VAL A 164 10.81 -0.50 -1.86
CA VAL A 164 11.65 0.68 -2.12
C VAL A 164 12.25 1.24 -0.84
N THR A 165 11.50 1.20 0.27
CA THR A 165 12.03 1.61 1.58
C THR A 165 13.13 0.68 2.08
N ALA A 166 12.95 -0.64 1.92
CA ALA A 166 13.97 -1.61 2.28
C ALA A 166 15.24 -1.43 1.43
N GLU A 167 15.09 -1.18 0.13
CA GLU A 167 16.21 -0.93 -0.78
C GLU A 167 16.95 0.37 -0.45
N ALA A 168 16.22 1.46 -0.21
CA ALA A 168 16.81 2.75 0.16
C ALA A 168 17.60 2.68 1.48
N LEU A 169 17.23 1.78 2.40
CA LEU A 169 17.94 1.50 3.64
C LEU A 169 19.00 0.39 3.51
N SER A 170 19.15 -0.21 2.33
CA SER A 170 19.99 -1.40 2.10
C SER A 170 19.69 -2.53 3.09
N ALA A 171 18.42 -2.69 3.47
CA ALA A 171 17.95 -3.67 4.43
C ALA A 171 17.66 -5.02 3.74
N ASP A 172 17.96 -6.12 4.44
CA ASP A 172 17.60 -7.45 3.97
C ASP A 172 16.07 -7.63 3.93
N LEU A 173 15.55 -7.98 2.75
CA LEU A 173 14.11 -8.08 2.55
C LEU A 173 13.49 -9.21 3.39
N GLY A 174 14.22 -10.31 3.61
CA GLY A 174 13.77 -11.42 4.44
C GLY A 174 13.61 -11.00 5.90
N LEU A 175 14.58 -10.25 6.43
CA LEU A 175 14.52 -9.68 7.78
C LEU A 175 13.39 -8.65 7.91
N VAL A 176 13.22 -7.77 6.92
CA VAL A 176 12.10 -6.81 6.88
C VAL A 176 10.77 -7.57 6.95
N MET A 177 10.59 -8.63 6.15
CA MET A 177 9.38 -9.46 6.21
C MET A 177 9.21 -10.15 7.56
N ALA A 178 10.28 -10.70 8.12
CA ALA A 178 10.26 -11.40 9.40
C ALA A 178 9.83 -10.49 10.56
N ILE A 179 10.15 -9.20 10.51
CA ILE A 179 9.73 -8.20 11.50
C ILE A 179 8.35 -7.62 11.17
N ALA A 180 8.09 -7.32 9.89
CA ALA A 180 6.86 -6.69 9.44
C ALA A 180 5.63 -7.57 9.70
N VAL A 181 5.71 -8.88 9.55
CA VAL A 181 4.57 -9.78 9.78
C VAL A 181 4.09 -9.74 11.25
N PRO A 182 4.94 -9.95 12.28
CA PRO A 182 4.53 -9.78 13.67
C PRO A 182 3.99 -8.37 13.98
N VAL A 183 4.65 -7.32 13.51
CA VAL A 183 4.24 -5.94 13.76
C VAL A 183 2.88 -5.65 13.12
N SER A 184 2.68 -6.06 11.88
CA SER A 184 1.42 -5.85 11.16
C SER A 184 0.26 -6.63 11.78
N LEU A 185 0.48 -7.81 12.36
CA LEU A 185 -0.53 -8.52 13.14
C LEU A 185 -0.97 -7.75 14.40
N LEU A 186 -0.03 -7.09 15.09
CA LEU A 186 -0.37 -6.21 16.22
C LEU A 186 -1.19 -5.01 15.74
N VAL A 187 -0.79 -4.36 14.64
CA VAL A 187 -1.53 -3.24 14.05
C VAL A 187 -2.92 -3.68 13.57
N LEU A 188 -3.04 -4.89 13.02
CA LEU A 188 -4.33 -5.47 12.62
C LEU A 188 -5.27 -5.63 13.82
N ALA A 189 -4.75 -6.10 14.95
CA ALA A 189 -5.54 -6.24 16.18
C ALA A 189 -6.05 -4.87 16.67
N PHE A 190 -5.20 -3.85 16.69
CA PHE A 190 -5.61 -2.47 17.02
C PHE A 190 -6.64 -1.92 16.04
N SER A 191 -6.44 -2.16 14.74
CA SER A 191 -7.34 -1.71 13.68
C SER A 191 -8.72 -2.34 13.80
N TRP A 192 -8.77 -3.64 14.11
CA TRP A 192 -10.02 -4.36 14.36
C TRP A 192 -10.76 -3.84 15.61
N LEU A 193 -10.03 -3.57 16.70
CA LEU A 193 -10.59 -2.96 17.90
C LEU A 193 -11.17 -1.57 17.61
N TRP A 194 -10.46 -0.76 16.82
CA TRP A 194 -10.94 0.56 16.42
C TRP A 194 -12.22 0.46 15.57
N ALA A 195 -12.22 -0.42 14.57
CA ALA A 195 -13.39 -0.65 13.72
C ALA A 195 -14.62 -1.06 14.54
N THR A 196 -14.44 -1.98 15.49
CA THR A 196 -15.56 -2.49 16.30
C THR A 196 -16.04 -1.53 17.39
N ARG A 197 -15.17 -0.69 17.96
CA ARG A 197 -15.54 0.20 19.09
C ARG A 197 -15.91 1.62 18.69
N ILE A 198 -15.30 2.15 17.64
CA ILE A 198 -15.44 3.55 17.22
C ILE A 198 -16.28 3.64 15.95
N ALA A 199 -15.90 2.91 14.89
CA ALA A 199 -16.64 2.99 13.62
C ALA A 199 -18.07 2.43 13.73
N SER A 200 -18.34 1.57 14.71
CA SER A 200 -19.70 1.09 15.03
C SER A 200 -20.67 2.17 15.51
N ARG A 201 -20.16 3.34 15.92
CA ARG A 201 -20.98 4.48 16.33
C ARG A 201 -21.45 5.33 15.14
N ILE A 202 -20.93 5.05 13.95
CA ILE A 202 -21.24 5.78 12.72
C ILE A 202 -22.26 4.95 11.94
N ALA A 203 -23.47 5.51 11.78
CA ALA A 203 -24.52 4.91 10.97
C ALA A 203 -24.40 5.43 9.53
N ILE A 204 -24.12 4.52 8.59
CA ILE A 204 -24.10 4.75 7.14
C ILE A 204 -24.80 3.58 6.46
#